data_AF-X0TNW2-F1
#
_entry.id   AF-X0TNW2-F1
#
_cell.length_a   1.000
_cell.length_b   1.000
_cell.length_c   1.000
_cell.angle_alpha   90.00
_cell.angle_beta   90.00
_cell.angle_gamma   90.00
#
_symmetry.space_group_name_H-M   'P 1'
#
loop_
_entity.id
_entity.type
_entity.pdbx_description
1 polymer ?
#
loop_
_entity_poly.entity_id
_entity_poly.type
_entity_poly.pdbx_seq_one_letter_code
_entity_poly.pdbx_strand_id
1 'polypeptide(L)' 'MDKPVYGYSGKQLRISLNNRNVTVENIDPKVLRRYLGGAGYRARILYD' A
#
# COMPACT_ATOMS: atom_id res chain seq x y z
N MET A 1 13.97 -6.61 -14.83
CA MET A 1 12.92 -7.33 -14.08
C MET A 1 12.91 -6.78 -12.67
N ASP A 2 11.80 -6.21 -12.22
CA ASP A 2 11.68 -5.75 -10.83
C ASP A 2 11.79 -6.95 -9.89
N LYS A 3 12.57 -6.81 -8.82
CA LYS A 3 12.83 -7.91 -7.89
C LYS A 3 11.52 -8.32 -7.20
N PRO A 4 11.26 -9.63 -7.02
CA PRO A 4 10.07 -10.09 -6.32
C PRO A 4 9.95 -9.46 -4.94
N VAL A 5 8.72 -9.11 -4.55
CA VAL A 5 8.39 -8.49 -3.27
C VAL A 5 7.96 -9.60 -2.31
N TYR A 6 8.92 -10.15 -1.57
CA TYR A 6 8.63 -11.12 -0.51
C TYR A 6 8.27 -10.38 0.80
N GLY A 7 7.53 -11.03 1.70
CA GLY A 7 7.12 -10.47 3.00
C GLY A 7 5.98 -9.46 2.94
N TYR A 8 5.73 -8.81 1.79
CA TYR A 8 4.59 -7.93 1.57
C TYR A 8 3.58 -8.58 0.62
N SER A 9 2.28 -8.35 0.86
CA SER A 9 1.22 -8.74 -0.07
C SER A 9 1.27 -7.96 -1.40
N GLY A 10 1.90 -6.77 -1.40
CA GLY A 10 1.98 -5.90 -2.58
C GLY A 10 0.67 -5.18 -2.92
N LYS A 11 -0.35 -5.30 -2.07
CA LYS A 11 -1.68 -4.75 -2.28
C LYS A 11 -2.23 -4.14 -1.00
N GLN A 12 -3.15 -3.19 -1.13
CA GLN A 12 -3.95 -2.66 -0.03
C GLN A 12 -5.44 -2.68 -0.34
N LEU A 13 -6.25 -2.76 0.70
CA LEU A 13 -7.69 -2.60 0.64
C LEU A 13 -8.04 -1.14 0.92
N ARG A 14 -8.81 -0.51 0.03
CA ARG A 14 -9.35 0.83 0.24
C ARG A 14 -10.87 0.76 0.29
N ILE A 15 -11.41 1.19 1.44
CA ILE A 15 -12.84 1.17 1.72
C ILE A 15 -13.31 2.61 1.88
N SER A 16 -14.30 2.99 1.08
CA SER A 16 -15.02 4.24 1.26
C SER A 16 -16.33 3.95 1.98
N LEU A 17 -16.48 4.50 3.18
CA LEU A 17 -17.69 4.31 4.01
C LEU A 17 -18.88 5.13 3.49
N ASN A 18 -18.63 6.23 2.77
CA ASN A 18 -19.67 7.11 2.23
C ASN A 18 -20.54 6.39 1.17
N ASN A 19 -19.92 5.58 0.32
CA ASN A 19 -20.59 4.89 -0.78
C ASN A 19 -20.47 3.35 -0.70
N ARG A 20 -19.94 2.84 0.42
CA ARG A 20 -19.71 1.40 0.65
C ARG A 20 -18.85 0.72 -0.44
N ASN A 21 -17.97 1.48 -1.10
CA ASN A 21 -17.11 0.95 -2.14
C ASN A 21 -15.88 0.26 -1.53
N VAL A 22 -15.52 -0.89 -2.08
CA VAL A 22 -14.38 -1.70 -1.67
C VAL A 22 -13.49 -1.93 -2.88
N THR A 23 -12.24 -1.49 -2.81
CA THR A 23 -11.28 -1.57 -3.90
C THR A 23 -9.96 -2.16 -3.43
N VAL A 24 -9.30 -2.90 -4.31
CA VAL A 24 -7.96 -3.45 -4.07
C VAL A 24 -6.97 -2.70 -4.94
N GLU A 25 -5.99 -2.06 -4.31
CA GLU A 25 -4.99 -1.26 -4.99
C GLU A 25 -3.64 -2.00 -4.97
N ASN A 26 -2.98 -2.08 -6.12
CA ASN A 26 -1.60 -2.55 -6.18
C ASN A 26 -0.68 -1.44 -5.68
N ILE A 27 0.28 -1.80 -4.83
CA ILE A 27 1.27 -0.87 -4.27
C ILE A 27 2.56 -1.01 -5.08
N ASP A 28 3.13 0.13 -5.51
CA ASP A 28 4.43 0.13 -6.17
C ASP A 28 5.50 -0.48 -5.22
N PRO A 29 6.23 -1.53 -5.66
CA PRO A 29 7.35 -2.11 -4.91
C PRO A 29 8.37 -1.09 -4.39
N LYS A 30 8.58 0.02 -5.10
CA LYS A 30 9.48 1.10 -4.69
C LYS A 30 9.00 1.80 -3.42
N VAL A 31 7.69 1.99 -3.28
CA VAL A 31 7.07 2.57 -2.07
C VAL A 31 7.25 1.62 -0.90
N LEU A 32 6.99 0.32 -1.10
CA LEU A 32 7.18 -0.68 -0.05
C LEU A 32 8.63 -0.74 0.44
N ARG A 33 9.61 -0.71 -0.47
CA ARG A 33 11.03 -0.70 -0.13
C ARG A 33 11.46 0.59 0.57
N ARG A 34 10.90 1.73 0.17
CA ARG A 34 11.26 3.05 0.73
C ARG A 34 10.74 3.24 2.16
N TYR A 35 9.54 2.75 2.45
CA TYR A 35 8.87 3.03 3.72
C TYR A 35 8.75 1.81 4.64
N LEU A 36 9.24 0.63 4.22
CA LEU A 36 9.28 -0.65 4.95
C LEU A 36 7.92 -1.21 5.41
N GLY A 37 6.82 -0.46 5.31
CA GLY A 37 5.49 -0.86 5.79
C GLY A 37 5.14 -0.20 7.13
N GLY A 38 4.15 -0.77 7.83
CA GLY A 38 3.76 -0.36 9.18
C GLY A 38 3.56 1.16 9.32
N ALA A 39 4.27 1.75 10.29
CA ALA A 39 4.21 3.18 10.56
C ALA A 39 4.74 4.04 9.41
N GLY A 40 5.83 3.65 8.76
CA GLY A 40 6.44 4.43 7.67
C GLY A 40 5.52 4.55 6.46
N TYR A 41 4.90 3.43 6.06
CA TYR A 41 3.95 3.42 4.95
C TYR A 41 2.66 4.20 5.27
N ARG A 42 2.13 4.05 6.50
CA ARG A 42 0.95 4.80 6.95
C ARG A 42 1.19 6.30 7.00
N ALA A 43 2.36 6.74 7.46
CA ALA A 43 2.72 8.16 7.47
C ALA A 43 2.74 8.76 6.06
N ARG A 44 3.23 8.00 5.06
CA ARG A 44 3.16 8.45 3.66
C ARG A 44 1.73 8.58 3.16
N ILE A 45 0.88 7.57 3.40
CA ILE A 45 -0.54 7.63 3.00
C ILE A 45 -1.26 8.84 3.61
N LEU A 46 -0.95 9.19 4.85
CA LEU A 46 -1.58 10.34 5.53
C LEU A 46 -1.04 11.70 5.06
N TYR A 47 0.17 11.72 4.52
CA TYR A 47 0.79 12.93 4.00
C TYR A 47 0.28 13.28 2.59
N ASP A 48 0.01 12.27 1.77
CA ASP A 48 -0.51 12.40 0.40
C ASP A 48 -1.98 12.83 0.37
#